data_AF-A0A934E2H4-F1
#
_entry.id   AF-A0A934E2H4-F1
#
_cell.length_a   1.000
_cell.length_b   1.000
_cell.length_c   1.000
_cell.angle_alpha   90.00
_cell.angle_beta   90.00
_cell.angle_gamma   90.00
#
_symmetry.space_group_name_H-M   'P 1'
#
loop_
_entity.id
_entity.type
_entity.pdbx_description
1 polymer ?
#
loop_
_entity_poly.entity_id
_entity_poly.type
_entity_poly.pdbx_seq_one_letter_code
_entity_poly.pdbx_strand_id
1 'polypeptide(L)'
;MERCPDCGAEVKGALVCASCGAFEFEGLTSWVCFPCGAQNAHGTQRCGCGRERTLECGACGAEVPLAAERCPRCAVPRFAFAAAEEAQRRSREIQKMREGARTLAVGLAPLACAGLLLLLVSAHPSARFTGAW
;
A
#
# COMPACT_ATOMS: atom_id res chain seq x y z
N MET A 1 -3.06 21.32 -10.29
CA MET A 1 -3.02 21.02 -8.84
C MET A 1 -2.63 19.57 -8.69
N GLU A 2 -1.50 19.31 -8.06
CA GLU A 2 -1.03 17.94 -7.80
C GLU A 2 -1.83 17.36 -6.63
N ARG A 3 -2.36 16.15 -6.81
CA ARG A 3 -3.09 15.41 -5.77
C ARG A 3 -2.42 14.07 -5.55
N CYS A 4 -2.47 13.60 -4.31
CA CYS A 4 -2.01 12.26 -3.99
C CYS A 4 -2.89 11.18 -4.63
N PRO A 5 -2.32 10.21 -5.35
CA PRO A 5 -3.08 9.14 -5.98
C PRO A 5 -3.69 8.17 -4.95
N ASP A 6 -3.10 8.06 -3.76
CA ASP A 6 -3.61 7.19 -2.70
C ASP A 6 -4.74 7.82 -1.88
N CYS A 7 -4.59 9.10 -1.49
CA CYS A 7 -5.47 9.77 -0.51
C CYS A 7 -6.37 10.85 -1.15
N GLY A 8 -6.13 11.23 -2.41
CA GLY A 8 -6.83 12.33 -3.10
C GLY A 8 -6.55 13.74 -2.55
N ALA A 9 -5.75 13.83 -1.48
CA ALA A 9 -5.38 15.08 -0.83
C ALA A 9 -4.51 15.94 -1.76
N GLU A 10 -4.67 17.26 -1.66
CA GLU A 10 -3.81 18.20 -2.37
C GLU A 10 -2.39 18.11 -1.79
N VAL A 11 -1.40 17.89 -2.66
CA VAL A 11 -0.01 17.72 -2.21
C VAL A 11 0.83 18.99 -2.36
N LYS A 12 0.44 20.00 -3.15
CA LYS A 12 1.19 21.29 -3.30
C LYS A 12 2.72 21.11 -3.43
N GLY A 13 3.19 20.12 -4.21
CA GLY A 13 4.60 19.78 -4.35
C GLY A 13 5.22 19.02 -3.15
N ALA A 14 4.42 18.58 -2.18
CA ALA A 14 4.86 17.80 -1.02
C ALA A 14 5.22 16.36 -1.41
N LEU A 15 6.34 15.92 -0.85
CA LEU A 15 7.03 14.66 -1.14
C LEU A 15 6.36 13.42 -0.59
N VAL A 16 5.55 13.64 0.42
CA VAL A 16 4.81 12.65 1.16
C VAL A 16 3.42 13.22 1.35
N CYS A 17 2.35 12.47 1.02
CA CYS A 17 0.99 12.91 1.36
C CYS A 17 0.92 13.04 2.89
N ALA A 18 0.86 14.26 3.42
CA ALA A 18 0.73 14.51 4.86
C ALA A 18 -0.51 13.85 5.49
N SER A 19 -1.49 13.49 4.64
CA SER A 19 -2.73 12.86 5.07
C SER A 19 -2.64 11.33 5.19
N CYS A 20 -1.86 10.64 4.35
CA CYS A 20 -1.79 9.17 4.37
C CYS A 20 -0.37 8.58 4.43
N GLY A 21 0.64 9.43 4.42
CA GLY A 21 2.03 9.02 4.44
C GLY A 21 2.54 8.42 3.13
N ALA A 22 1.78 8.41 2.03
CA ALA A 22 2.26 7.88 0.75
C ALA A 22 3.50 8.64 0.25
N PHE A 23 4.57 7.91 -0.06
CA PHE A 23 5.86 8.38 -0.57
C PHE A 23 6.06 7.88 -2.01
N GLU A 24 6.92 8.59 -2.77
CA GLU A 24 7.18 8.41 -4.22
C GLU A 24 6.16 9.04 -5.16
N PHE A 25 6.19 10.37 -5.21
CA PHE A 25 5.80 11.08 -6.43
C PHE A 25 7.02 11.16 -7.33
N GLU A 26 7.24 10.19 -8.21
CA GLU A 26 7.85 10.55 -9.49
C GLU A 26 6.87 11.49 -10.18
N GLY A 27 7.02 12.79 -9.93
CA GLY A 27 6.40 13.77 -10.79
C GLY A 27 6.95 13.54 -12.19
N LEU A 28 6.10 13.63 -13.22
CA LEU A 28 6.50 13.56 -14.63
C LEU A 28 7.71 14.46 -14.96
N THR A 29 7.99 15.47 -14.13
CA THR A 29 8.99 16.52 -14.34
C THR A 29 10.08 16.59 -13.26
N SER A 30 9.98 15.87 -12.13
CA SER A 30 10.99 15.99 -11.06
C SER A 30 11.09 14.79 -10.12
N TRP A 31 12.22 14.67 -9.43
CA TRP A 31 12.47 13.74 -8.31
C TRP A 31 13.20 14.46 -7.18
N VAL A 32 13.17 13.92 -5.96
CA VAL A 32 13.80 14.57 -4.80
C VAL A 32 14.88 13.73 -4.17
N CYS A 33 15.96 14.39 -3.80
CA CYS A 33 17.08 13.79 -3.10
C CYS A 33 16.79 13.75 -1.61
N PHE A 34 16.43 12.57 -1.07
CA PHE A 34 16.10 12.39 0.35
C PHE A 34 17.16 12.95 1.32
N PRO A 35 18.47 12.80 1.07
CA PRO A 35 19.47 13.30 2.01
C PRO A 35 19.55 14.82 2.16
N CYS A 36 19.14 15.60 1.16
CA CYS A 36 19.22 17.06 1.21
C CYS A 36 17.89 17.78 0.96
N GLY A 37 16.82 17.06 0.61
CA GLY A 37 15.50 17.61 0.31
C GLY A 37 15.40 18.37 -1.02
N ALA A 38 16.46 18.41 -1.83
CA ALA A 38 16.45 19.18 -3.07
C ALA A 38 15.62 18.51 -4.17
N GLN A 39 14.82 19.31 -4.87
CA GLN A 39 14.08 18.91 -6.05
C GLN A 39 14.97 18.99 -7.29
N ASN A 40 15.00 17.91 -8.06
CA ASN A 40 15.86 17.74 -9.24
C ASN A 40 14.98 17.47 -10.46
N ALA A 41 15.42 17.93 -11.63
CA ALA A 41 14.68 17.72 -12.86
C ALA A 41 14.58 16.24 -13.23
N HIS A 42 13.48 15.84 -13.86
CA HIS A 42 13.32 14.51 -14.42
C HIS A 42 14.47 14.19 -15.39
N GLY A 43 14.93 12.93 -15.40
CA GLY A 43 16.08 12.49 -16.21
C GLY A 43 17.46 12.79 -15.61
N THR A 44 17.57 13.63 -14.58
CA THR A 44 18.85 13.83 -13.88
C THR A 44 19.15 12.65 -12.96
N GLN A 45 20.39 12.16 -12.99
CA GLN A 45 20.82 11.02 -12.15
C GLN A 45 21.51 11.45 -10.85
N ARG A 46 21.91 12.71 -10.76
CA ARG A 46 22.61 13.25 -9.59
C ARG A 46 21.90 14.49 -9.09
N CYS A 47 21.84 14.61 -7.78
CA CYS A 47 21.42 15.82 -7.13
C CYS A 47 22.56 16.86 -7.12
N GLY A 48 22.21 18.14 -7.04
CA GLY A 48 23.18 19.22 -6.81
C GLY A 48 24.04 19.05 -5.55
N CYS A 49 23.60 18.25 -4.56
CA CYS A 49 24.42 17.89 -3.39
C CYS A 49 25.50 16.82 -3.67
N GLY A 50 25.61 16.35 -4.92
CA GLY A 50 26.59 15.36 -5.37
C GLY A 50 26.16 13.91 -5.21
N ARG A 51 25.03 13.63 -4.54
CA ARG A 51 24.53 12.26 -4.38
C ARG A 51 23.83 11.77 -5.64
N GLU A 52 24.07 10.50 -5.95
CA GLU A 52 23.43 9.80 -7.05
C GLU A 52 22.05 9.29 -6.65
N ARG A 53 21.13 9.29 -7.60
CA ARG A 53 19.79 8.75 -7.44
C ARG A 53 19.88 7.24 -7.35
N THR A 54 19.38 6.67 -6.27
CA THR A 54 19.37 5.23 -6.02
C THR A 54 17.93 4.69 -5.95
N LEU A 55 17.82 3.39 -6.11
CA LEU A 55 16.63 2.55 -5.97
C LEU A 55 16.95 1.44 -4.97
N GLU A 56 15.94 0.84 -4.35
CA GLU A 56 16.14 -0.41 -3.60
C GLU A 56 16.01 -1.64 -4.53
N CYS A 57 16.97 -2.57 -4.45
CA CYS A 57 16.91 -3.83 -5.17
C CYS A 57 15.87 -4.77 -4.56
N GLY A 58 14.74 -5.02 -5.25
CA GLY A 58 13.69 -5.91 -4.75
C GLY A 58 14.11 -7.37 -4.45
N ALA A 59 15.27 -7.82 -4.94
CA ALA A 59 15.78 -9.17 -4.67
C ALA A 59 16.66 -9.27 -3.41
N CYS A 60 17.45 -8.24 -3.09
CA CYS A 60 18.42 -8.28 -1.99
C CYS A 60 18.40 -7.08 -1.05
N GLY A 61 17.51 -6.10 -1.26
CA GLY A 61 17.36 -4.90 -0.45
C GLY A 61 18.50 -3.88 -0.56
N ALA A 62 19.48 -4.08 -1.45
CA ALA A 62 20.60 -3.17 -1.60
C ALA A 62 20.19 -1.88 -2.34
N GLU A 63 20.76 -0.74 -1.97
CA GLU A 63 20.66 0.48 -2.77
C GLU A 63 21.45 0.32 -4.08
N VAL A 64 20.80 0.61 -5.21
CA VAL A 64 21.33 0.46 -6.56
C VAL A 64 21.20 1.79 -7.28
N PRO A 65 22.26 2.30 -7.94
CA PRO A 65 22.14 3.50 -8.75
C PRO A 65 21.04 3.34 -9.81
N LEU A 66 20.21 4.37 -9.99
CA LEU A 66 19.14 4.35 -10.98
C LEU A 66 19.68 3.96 -12.36
N ALA A 67 20.87 4.44 -12.73
CA ALA A 67 21.49 4.14 -14.03
C ALA A 67 21.92 2.67 -14.22
N ALA A 68 22.07 1.90 -13.15
CA ALA A 68 22.66 0.57 -13.23
C ALA A 68 21.72 -0.42 -13.90
N GLU A 69 22.21 -1.14 -14.92
CA GLU A 69 21.45 -2.19 -15.60
C GLU A 69 21.26 -3.45 -14.75
N ARG A 70 22.10 -3.64 -13.72
CA ARG A 70 22.07 -4.80 -12.83
C ARG A 70 22.40 -4.36 -11.41
N CYS A 71 21.84 -5.06 -10.42
CA CYS A 71 22.24 -4.85 -9.03
C CYS A 71 23.72 -5.27 -8.85
N PRO A 72 24.59 -4.40 -8.30
CA PRO A 72 26.00 -4.73 -8.08
C PRO A 72 26.19 -5.83 -7.02
N ARG A 73 25.19 -6.07 -6.17
CA ARG A 73 25.27 -7.06 -5.08
C ARG A 73 24.82 -8.46 -5.49
N CYS A 74 23.74 -8.58 -6.27
CA CYS A 74 23.14 -9.87 -6.63
C CYS A 74 23.04 -10.13 -8.14
N ALA A 75 23.54 -9.22 -8.98
CA ALA A 75 23.55 -9.30 -10.45
C ALA A 75 22.18 -9.42 -11.13
N VAL A 76 21.08 -9.32 -10.38
CA VAL A 76 19.71 -9.32 -10.90
C VAL A 76 19.53 -8.11 -11.83
N PRO A 77 18.99 -8.32 -13.04
CA PRO A 77 18.83 -7.24 -14.01
C PRO A 77 17.75 -6.24 -13.62
N ARG A 78 17.92 -4.99 -14.08
CA ARG A 78 17.08 -3.85 -13.71
C ARG A 78 15.60 -4.03 -14.07
N PHE A 79 15.32 -4.66 -15.20
CA PHE A 79 13.95 -4.95 -15.65
C PHE A 79 13.21 -5.93 -14.74
N ALA A 80 13.94 -6.75 -13.94
CA ALA A 80 13.31 -7.54 -12.90
C ALA A 80 12.84 -6.69 -11.72
N PHE A 81 13.35 -5.45 -11.55
CA PHE A 81 12.84 -4.52 -10.54
C PHE A 81 11.48 -3.95 -10.91
N ALA A 82 11.23 -3.58 -12.17
CA ALA A 82 9.91 -3.12 -12.59
C ALA A 82 8.85 -4.22 -12.36
N ALA A 83 9.18 -5.48 -12.67
CA ALA A 83 8.30 -6.60 -12.37
C ALA A 83 8.13 -6.84 -10.86
N ALA A 84 9.19 -6.67 -10.06
CA ALA A 84 9.11 -6.79 -8.60
C ALA A 84 8.33 -5.64 -7.96
N GLU A 85 8.44 -4.43 -8.49
CA GLU A 85 7.75 -3.23 -8.05
C GLU A 85 6.26 -3.30 -8.40
N GLU A 86 5.92 -3.75 -9.61
CA GLU A 86 4.56 -4.11 -10.02
C GLU A 86 3.98 -5.22 -9.12
N ALA A 87 4.78 -6.24 -8.80
CA ALA A 87 4.37 -7.31 -7.89
C ALA A 87 4.16 -6.81 -6.45
N GLN A 88 5.00 -5.90 -5.96
CA GLN A 88 4.83 -5.26 -4.65
C GLN A 88 3.60 -4.34 -4.63
N ARG A 89 3.35 -3.59 -5.71
CA ARG A 89 2.16 -2.75 -5.88
C ARG A 89 0.88 -3.59 -5.81
N ARG A 90 0.82 -4.68 -6.58
CA ARG A 90 -0.29 -5.64 -6.52
C ARG A 90 -0.44 -6.28 -5.15
N SER A 91 0.66 -6.63 -4.48
CA SER A 91 0.62 -7.20 -3.13
C SER A 91 0.02 -6.22 -2.12
N ARG A 92 0.37 -4.94 -2.19
CA ARG A 92 -0.22 -3.87 -1.36
C ARG A 92 -1.70 -3.68 -1.64
N GLU A 93 -2.13 -3.70 -2.91
CA GLU A 93 -3.55 -3.66 -3.26
C GLU A 93 -4.33 -4.86 -2.70
N ILE A 94 -3.77 -6.06 -2.80
CA ILE A 94 -4.39 -7.27 -2.22
C ILE A 94 -4.49 -7.15 -0.70
N GLN A 95 -3.48 -6.59 -0.02
CA GLN A 95 -3.54 -6.35 1.42
C GLN A 95 -4.64 -5.35 1.78
N LYS A 96 -4.73 -4.20 1.09
CA LYS A 96 -5.80 -3.21 1.27
C LYS A 96 -7.19 -3.86 1.08
N MET A 97 -7.35 -4.69 0.05
CA MET A 97 -8.60 -5.42 -0.21
C MET A 97 -8.92 -6.43 0.90
N ARG A 98 -7.91 -7.15 1.42
CA ARG A 98 -8.09 -8.08 2.55
C ARG A 98 -8.47 -7.37 3.84
N GLU A 99 -7.88 -6.23 4.14
CA GLU A 99 -8.26 -5.41 5.30
C GLU A 99 -9.68 -4.89 5.16
N GLY A 100 -10.06 -4.37 3.99
CA GLY A 100 -11.44 -3.97 3.71
C GLY A 100 -12.43 -5.12 3.91
N ALA A 101 -12.11 -6.31 3.38
CA ALA A 101 -12.94 -7.50 3.53
C ALA A 101 -13.06 -7.94 5.01
N ARG A 102 -11.98 -7.88 5.79
CA ARG A 102 -12.00 -8.18 7.23
C ARG A 102 -12.89 -7.21 7.99
N THR A 103 -12.79 -5.91 7.70
CA THR A 103 -13.62 -4.89 8.36
C THR A 103 -15.10 -5.11 8.08
N LEU A 104 -15.46 -5.43 6.82
CA LEU A 104 -16.84 -5.79 6.48
C LEU A 104 -17.31 -7.07 7.16
N ALA A 105 -16.48 -8.11 7.20
CA ALA A 105 -16.81 -9.37 7.85
C ALA A 105 -17.06 -9.19 9.36
N VAL A 106 -16.20 -8.43 10.05
CA VAL A 106 -16.37 -8.10 11.47
C VAL A 106 -17.64 -7.28 11.71
N GLY A 107 -17.96 -6.33 10.83
CA GLY A 107 -19.17 -5.52 10.93
C GLY A 107 -20.47 -6.31 10.69
N LEU A 108 -20.46 -7.31 9.81
CA LEU A 108 -21.64 -8.12 9.47
C LEU A 108 -21.83 -9.35 10.37
N ALA A 109 -20.77 -9.83 11.03
CA ALA A 109 -20.82 -10.96 11.96
C ALA A 109 -21.95 -10.88 13.00
N PRO A 110 -22.18 -9.75 13.73
CA PRO A 110 -23.26 -9.69 14.71
C PRO A 110 -24.65 -9.81 14.09
N LEU A 111 -24.87 -9.27 12.87
CA LEU A 111 -26.14 -9.41 12.15
C LEU A 111 -26.39 -10.86 11.74
N ALA A 112 -25.36 -11.55 11.25
CA ALA A 112 -25.44 -12.97 10.91
C ALA A 112 -25.75 -13.82 12.15
N CYS A 113 -25.08 -13.57 13.28
CA CYS A 113 -25.35 -14.24 14.55
C CYS A 113 -26.78 -13.97 15.06
N ALA A 114 -27.25 -12.73 14.99
CA ALA A 114 -28.62 -12.38 15.38
C ALA A 114 -29.66 -13.08 14.48
N GLY A 115 -29.44 -13.10 13.17
CA GLY A 115 -30.30 -13.83 12.22
C GLY A 115 -30.33 -15.33 12.50
N LEU A 116 -29.17 -15.94 12.77
CA LEU A 116 -29.09 -17.36 13.12
C LEU A 116 -29.82 -17.67 14.44
N LEU A 117 -29.65 -16.82 15.46
CA LEU A 117 -30.36 -16.96 16.75
C LEU A 117 -31.88 -16.86 16.55
N LEU A 118 -32.37 -15.92 15.73
CA LEU A 118 -33.78 -15.80 15.39
C LEU A 118 -34.32 -17.05 14.68
N LEU A 119 -33.54 -17.63 13.75
CA LEU A 119 -33.89 -18.88 13.08
C LEU A 119 -33.94 -20.06 14.05
N LEU A 120 -33.00 -20.16 14.98
CA LEU A 120 -32.97 -21.21 15.99
C LEU A 120 -34.16 -21.10 16.97
N VAL A 121 -34.49 -19.89 17.41
CA VAL A 121 -35.65 -19.64 18.30
C VAL A 121 -36.97 -19.98 17.58
N SER A 122 -37.12 -19.60 16.31
CA SER A 122 -38.33 -19.89 15.54
C SER A 122 -38.46 -21.37 15.15
N ALA A 123 -37.35 -22.09 15.00
CA ALA A 123 -37.34 -23.53 14.72
C ALA A 123 -37.67 -24.41 15.95
N HIS A 124 -37.77 -23.86 17.16
CA HIS A 124 -38.14 -24.60 18.38
C HIS A 124 -39.43 -24.05 19.03
N PRO A 125 -40.60 -24.14 18.37
CA PRO A 125 -41.88 -23.64 18.91
C PRO A 125 -42.43 -24.46 20.10
N SER A 126 -41.68 -25.43 20.64
CA SER A 126 -42.22 -26.49 21.52
C SER A 126 -41.63 -26.57 22.92
N ALA A 127 -40.84 -25.59 23.37
CA ALA A 127 -40.61 -25.41 24.81
C ALA A 127 -41.87 -24.80 25.46
N ARG A 128 -43.00 -25.51 25.37
CA ARG A 128 -44.15 -25.29 26.25
C ARG A 128 -43.64 -25.53 27.66
N PHE A 129 -43.52 -24.46 28.42
CA PHE A 129 -43.42 -24.48 29.88
C PHE A 129 -44.61 -25.29 30.41
N THR A 130 -44.46 -26.60 30.54
CA THR A 130 -45.34 -27.42 31.37
C THR A 130 -44.90 -27.20 32.81
N GLY A 131 -45.27 -26.04 33.35
CA GLY A 131 -45.28 -25.82 34.79
C GLY A 131 -46.38 -26.70 35.40
N ALA A 132 -46.02 -27.91 35.83
CA ALA A 132 -46.46 -28.39 37.13
C ALA A 132 -45.50 -27.69 38.12
N TRP A 133 -45.92 -27.02 39.17
CA TRP A 133 -46.89 -27.41 40.19
C TRP A 133 -47.57 -26.17 40.79
#